data_AF-A0A7Y3GP44-F1
#
_entry.id   AF-A0A7Y3GP44-F1
#
_cell.length_a   1.000
_cell.length_b   1.000
_cell.length_c   1.000
_cell.angle_alpha   90.00
_cell.angle_beta   90.00
_cell.angle_gamma   90.00
#
_symmetry.space_group_name_H-M   'P 1'
#
loop_
_entity.id
_entity.type
_entity.pdbx_description
1 polymer ?
#
loop_
_entity_poly.entity_id
_entity_poly.type
_entity_poly.pdbx_seq_one_letter_code
_entity_poly.pdbx_strand_id
1 'polypeptide(L)'
;MSEKLIRLNKRLSELGFCSRREGDKLIDAGRVTVNGKSAEMGMKVQPGDEIFVDGKRVKPRSEDHVYLAFNKPIGIVCTTDTRVEKDNIIDYINYPKRIFPIGRLDKMSEG
;
A
#
# COMPACT_ATOMS: atom_id res chain seq x y z
N MET A 1 -11.72 12.35 -23.13
CA MET A 1 -11.21 12.34 -21.74
C MET A 1 -9.94 11.50 -21.75
N SER A 2 -8.78 12.08 -21.46
CA SER A 2 -7.52 11.35 -21.47
C SER A 2 -7.49 10.39 -20.28
N GLU A 3 -7.71 9.10 -20.54
CA GLU A 3 -7.54 8.06 -19.53
C GLU A 3 -6.09 8.08 -19.06
N LYS A 4 -5.90 8.59 -17.85
CA LYS A 4 -4.57 8.84 -17.29
C LYS A 4 -3.97 7.50 -16.92
N LEU A 5 -3.08 7.00 -17.76
CA LEU A 5 -2.30 5.79 -17.52
C LEU A 5 -1.60 5.86 -16.16
N ILE A 6 -1.88 4.90 -15.27
CA ILE A 6 -1.34 4.82 -13.91
C ILE A 6 -0.23 3.76 -13.91
N ARG A 7 0.91 4.02 -13.24
CA ARG A 7 1.91 2.97 -13.05
C ARG A 7 1.33 1.78 -12.29
N LEU A 8 1.66 0.57 -12.71
CA LEU A 8 1.14 -0.66 -12.12
C LEU A 8 1.41 -0.76 -10.60
N ASN A 9 2.62 -0.43 -10.15
CA ASN A 9 2.96 -0.42 -8.72
C ASN A 9 2.10 0.55 -7.89
N LYS A 10 1.79 1.73 -8.46
CA LYS A 10 0.86 2.70 -7.87
C LYS A 10 -0.56 2.14 -7.86
N ARG A 11 -1.00 1.51 -8.95
CA ARG A 11 -2.33 0.91 -9.05
C ARG A 11 -2.52 -0.22 -8.03
N LEU A 12 -1.58 -1.14 -7.89
CA LEU A 12 -1.61 -2.20 -6.87
C LEU A 12 -1.70 -1.63 -5.44
N SER A 13 -0.99 -0.52 -5.18
CA SER A 13 -1.04 0.17 -3.89
C SER A 13 -2.37 0.88 -3.65
N GLU A 14 -2.98 1.49 -4.66
CA GLU A 14 -4.32 2.10 -4.56
C GLU A 14 -5.41 1.05 -4.34
N LEU A 15 -5.26 -0.13 -4.94
CA LEU A 15 -6.15 -1.27 -4.72
C LEU A 15 -5.98 -1.90 -3.32
N GLY A 16 -5.00 -1.44 -2.54
CA GLY A 16 -4.74 -1.90 -1.17
C GLY A 16 -4.06 -3.27 -1.10
N PHE A 17 -3.53 -3.78 -2.21
CA PHE A 17 -2.90 -5.11 -2.27
C PHE A 17 -1.53 -5.11 -1.58
N CYS A 18 -0.65 -4.19 -1.94
CA CYS A 18 0.73 -4.14 -1.43
C CYS A 18 1.27 -2.71 -1.39
N SER A 19 2.44 -2.51 -0.79
CA SER A 19 3.14 -1.21 -0.91
C SER A 19 3.69 -1.02 -2.34
N ARG A 20 4.02 0.21 -2.74
CA ARG A 20 4.62 0.47 -4.07
C ARG A 20 5.90 -0.35 -4.31
N ARG A 21 6.79 -0.41 -3.32
CA ARG A 21 8.06 -1.16 -3.40
C ARG A 21 7.84 -2.66 -3.52
N GLU A 22 6.88 -3.17 -2.77
CA GLU A 22 6.50 -4.58 -2.82
C GLU A 22 5.82 -4.93 -4.14
N GLY A 23 5.03 -4.00 -4.70
CA GLY A 23 4.49 -4.10 -6.05
C GLY A 23 5.60 -4.22 -7.09
N ASP A 24 6.65 -3.40 -7.01
CA ASP A 24 7.80 -3.52 -7.92
C ASP A 24 8.49 -4.89 -7.80
N LYS A 25 8.66 -5.43 -6.58
CA LYS A 25 9.20 -6.78 -6.37
C LYS A 25 8.34 -7.88 -6.98
N LEU A 26 7.02 -7.76 -6.89
CA LEU A 26 6.09 -8.74 -7.45
C LEU A 26 6.09 -8.71 -8.98
N ILE A 27 6.21 -7.52 -9.56
CA ILE A 27 6.32 -7.32 -11.01
C ILE A 27 7.65 -7.90 -11.51
N ASP A 28 8.75 -7.58 -10.84
CA ASP A 28 10.09 -8.08 -11.16
C ASP A 28 10.17 -9.62 -11.06
N ALA A 29 9.47 -10.21 -10.09
CA ALA A 29 9.32 -11.66 -9.96
C ALA A 29 8.38 -12.31 -10.99
N GLY A 30 7.78 -11.54 -11.91
CA GLY A 30 6.86 -12.05 -12.93
C GLY A 30 5.54 -12.60 -12.36
N ARG A 31 5.18 -12.23 -11.12
CA ARG A 31 3.99 -12.75 -10.42
C ARG A 31 2.72 -11.96 -10.72
N VAL A 32 2.83 -10.89 -11.52
CA VAL A 32 1.73 -10.00 -11.86
C VAL A 32 1.41 -10.14 -13.34
N THR A 33 0.12 -10.31 -13.67
CA THR A 33 -0.38 -10.30 -15.03
C THR A 33 -1.47 -9.24 -15.19
N VAL A 34 -1.48 -8.58 -16.34
CA VAL A 34 -2.44 -7.54 -16.72
C VAL A 34 -3.12 -7.98 -18.01
N ASN A 35 -4.45 -8.11 -18.01
CA ASN A 35 -5.23 -8.57 -19.15
C ASN A 35 -4.68 -9.88 -19.77
N GLY A 36 -4.21 -10.81 -18.91
CA GLY A 36 -3.64 -12.09 -19.33
C GLY A 36 -2.19 -12.05 -19.82
N LYS A 37 -1.52 -10.89 -19.84
CA LYS A 37 -0.10 -10.76 -20.19
C LYS A 37 0.75 -10.51 -18.95
N SER A 38 1.96 -11.06 -18.90
CA SER A 38 2.91 -10.78 -17.81
C SER A 38 3.24 -9.30 -17.77
N ALA A 39 3.20 -8.72 -16.56
CA ALA A 39 3.54 -7.33 -16.36
C ALA A 39 5.05 -7.12 -16.32
N GLU A 40 5.50 -6.00 -16.87
CA GLU A 40 6.90 -5.59 -16.85
C GLU A 40 7.11 -4.38 -15.94
N MET A 41 8.35 -4.21 -15.46
CA MET A 41 8.72 -3.05 -14.64
C MET A 41 8.42 -1.74 -15.38
N GLY A 42 7.73 -0.82 -14.70
CA GLY A 42 7.38 0.48 -15.27
C GLY A 42 6.14 0.46 -16.19
N MET A 43 5.49 -0.69 -16.38
CA MET A 43 4.23 -0.80 -17.11
C MET A 43 3.18 0.15 -16.52
N LYS A 44 2.44 0.81 -17.42
CA LYS A 44 1.29 1.64 -17.06
C LYS A 44 0.01 0.94 -17.48
N VAL A 45 -0.98 0.98 -16.61
CA VAL A 45 -2.28 0.35 -16.77
C VAL A 45 -3.39 1.38 -16.71
N GLN A 46 -4.48 1.07 -17.39
CA GLN A 46 -5.71 1.84 -17.31
C GLN A 46 -6.52 1.40 -16.08
N PRO A 47 -7.39 2.27 -15.53
CA PRO A 47 -8.24 1.93 -14.39
C PRO A 47 -9.15 0.71 -14.62
N GLY A 48 -9.50 0.43 -15.88
CA GLY A 48 -10.34 -0.69 -16.30
C GLY A 48 -9.60 -1.99 -16.60
N ASP A 49 -8.26 -2.00 -16.60
CA ASP A 49 -7.49 -3.21 -16.85
C ASP A 49 -7.65 -4.24 -15.73
N GLU A 50 -7.69 -5.52 -16.11
CA GLU A 50 -7.75 -6.63 -15.16
C GLU A 50 -6.35 -7.02 -14.69
N ILE A 51 -6.08 -6.74 -13.42
CA ILE A 51 -4.79 -7.06 -12.78
C ILE A 51 -4.96 -8.33 -11.95
N PHE A 52 -4.07 -9.28 -12.16
CA PHE A 52 -3.97 -10.52 -11.39
C PHE A 52 -2.58 -10.59 -10.76
N VAL A 53 -2.53 -11.01 -9.50
CA VAL A 53 -1.29 -11.32 -8.79
C VAL A 53 -1.40 -12.75 -8.31
N ASP A 54 -0.46 -13.62 -8.69
CA ASP A 54 -0.49 -15.06 -8.37
C ASP A 54 -1.81 -15.75 -8.77
N GLY A 55 -2.39 -15.35 -9.91
CA GLY A 55 -3.68 -15.85 -10.38
C GLY A 55 -4.90 -15.33 -9.61
N LYS A 56 -4.72 -14.49 -8.58
CA LYS A 56 -5.80 -13.82 -7.86
C LYS A 56 -6.08 -12.44 -8.45
N ARG A 57 -7.32 -12.20 -8.86
CA ARG A 57 -7.74 -10.89 -9.36
C ARG A 57 -7.69 -9.85 -8.26
N VAL A 58 -6.94 -8.77 -8.48
CA VAL A 58 -6.90 -7.63 -7.57
C VAL A 58 -8.09 -6.73 -7.88
N LYS A 59 -9.08 -6.73 -6.99
CA LYS A 59 -10.26 -5.86 -7.12
C LYS A 59 -10.05 -4.58 -6.30
N PRO A 60 -10.62 -3.44 -6.74
CA PRO A 60 -10.65 -2.24 -5.92
C PRO A 60 -11.41 -2.57 -4.63
N ARG A 61 -10.74 -2.37 -3.50
CA ARG A 61 -11.41 -2.33 -2.21
C ARG A 61 -12.36 -1.13 -2.24
N SER A 62 -13.65 -1.40 -2.34
CA SER A 62 -14.72 -0.44 -2.03
C SER A 62 -14.80 -0.27 -0.52
N GLU A 63 -13.68 0.03 0.13
CA GLU A 63 -13.63 0.29 1.56
C GLU A 63 -13.66 1.80 1.76
N ASP A 64 -14.59 2.26 2.60
CA ASP A 64 -14.68 3.65 3.00
C ASP A 64 -13.34 4.13 3.56
N HIS A 65 -12.96 5.36 3.18
CA HIS A 65 -11.77 5.99 3.70
C HIS A 65 -11.91 6.18 5.22
N VAL A 66 -10.91 5.69 5.95
CA VAL A 66 -10.83 5.85 7.41
C VAL A 66 -9.75 6.90 7.71
N TYR A 67 -10.13 7.94 8.44
CA TYR A 67 -9.22 8.96 8.94
C TYR A 67 -9.20 8.91 10.46
N LEU A 68 -8.01 8.81 11.04
CA LEU A 68 -7.82 8.77 12.49
C LEU A 68 -6.98 9.98 12.89
N ALA A 69 -7.48 10.74 13.85
CA ALA A 69 -6.67 11.69 14.61
C ALA A 69 -6.14 10.96 15.84
N PHE A 70 -4.82 10.92 15.99
CA PHE A 70 -4.15 10.14 17.03
C PHE A 70 -3.12 11.02 17.71
N ASN A 71 -3.28 11.24 19.02
CA ASN A 71 -2.28 11.90 19.85
C ASN A 71 -1.26 10.84 20.31
N LYS A 72 -0.10 10.84 19.65
CA LYS A 72 0.95 9.86 19.83
C LYS A 72 1.72 10.14 21.13
N PRO A 73 1.88 9.15 22.03
CA PRO A 73 2.75 9.31 23.19
C PRO A 73 4.24 9.20 22.83
N ILE A 74 5.08 9.71 23.72
CA ILE A 74 6.54 9.52 23.67
C ILE A 74 6.87 8.02 23.71
N GLY A 75 7.86 7.60 22.93
CA GLY A 75 8.35 6.22 22.87
C GLY A 75 7.85 5.42 21.67
N ILE A 76 6.73 5.82 21.06
CA ILE A 76 6.20 5.18 19.84
C ILE A 76 6.96 5.67 18.60
N VAL A 77 7.14 4.83 17.59
CA VAL A 77 7.81 5.17 16.33
C VAL A 77 6.80 5.18 15.17
N CYS A 78 6.83 6.25 14.37
CA CYS A 78 6.03 6.37 13.15
C CYS A 78 6.61 5.51 12.00
N THR A 79 6.54 4.20 12.16
CA THR A 79 6.93 3.22 11.13
C THR A 79 5.79 2.28 10.83
N THR A 80 5.76 1.79 9.58
CA THR A 80 4.84 0.74 9.13
C THR A 80 5.50 -0.64 9.10
N ASP A 81 6.81 -0.72 9.37
CA ASP A 81 7.52 -1.99 9.45
C ASP A 81 7.48 -2.52 10.89
N THR A 82 6.62 -3.52 11.10
CA THR A 82 6.39 -4.18 12.39
C THR A 82 7.52 -5.14 12.79
N ARG A 83 8.49 -5.42 11.90
CA ARG A 83 9.60 -6.34 12.17
C ARG A 83 10.79 -5.67 12.85
N VAL A 84 10.94 -4.35 12.67
CA VAL A 84 12.11 -3.60 13.10
C VAL A 84 11.91 -2.99 14.49
N GLU A 85 10.69 -2.56 14.81
CA GLU A 85 10.38 -1.86 16.06
C GLU A 85 9.05 -2.37 16.62
N LYS A 86 9.08 -2.83 17.88
CA LYS A 86 7.90 -3.34 18.58
C LYS A 86 6.94 -2.22 18.96
N ASP A 87 7.49 -1.04 19.26
CA ASP A 87 6.73 0.14 19.65
C ASP A 87 6.35 0.99 18.43
N ASN A 88 5.80 0.36 17.39
CA ASN A 88 5.38 1.08 16.18
C ASN A 88 3.93 1.58 16.29
N ILE A 89 3.63 2.65 15.55
CA ILE A 89 2.32 3.30 15.57
C ILE A 89 1.18 2.40 15.07
N ILE A 90 1.46 1.45 14.17
CA ILE A 90 0.41 0.56 13.64
C ILE A 90 -0.04 -0.42 14.72
N ASP A 91 0.92 -1.08 15.37
CA ASP A 91 0.65 -2.06 16.42
C ASP A 91 0.08 -1.39 17.68
N TYR A 92 0.52 -0.17 18.00
CA TYR A 92 -0.03 0.59 19.12
C TYR A 92 -1.50 0.96 18.92
N ILE A 93 -1.88 1.41 17.71
CA ILE A 93 -3.28 1.74 17.41
C ILE A 93 -4.12 0.46 17.25
N ASN A 94 -3.51 -0.64 16.77
CA ASN A 94 -4.15 -1.94 16.55
C ASN A 94 -5.51 -1.83 15.83
N TYR A 95 -5.56 -1.06 14.74
CA TYR A 95 -6.80 -0.84 14.01
C TYR A 95 -7.13 -2.05 13.11
N PRO A 96 -8.41 -2.47 13.00
CA PRO A 96 -8.80 -3.66 12.23
C PRO A 96 -8.53 -3.55 10.72
N LYS A 97 -8.32 -2.35 10.21
CA LYS A 97 -7.96 -2.09 8.81
C LYS A 97 -6.51 -1.62 8.70
N ARG A 98 -5.89 -1.87 7.55
CA ARG A 98 -4.54 -1.37 7.25
C ARG A 98 -4.56 0.15 7.22
N ILE A 99 -3.85 0.76 8.17
CA ILE A 99 -3.63 2.21 8.25
C ILE A 99 -2.16 2.54 8.01
N PHE A 100 -1.89 3.80 7.68
CA PHE A 100 -0.54 4.34 7.56
C PHE A 100 -0.53 5.78 8.09
N PRO A 101 0.54 6.20 8.79
CA PRO A 101 0.64 7.56 9.29
C PRO A 101 0.82 8.56 8.13
N ILE A 102 0.21 9.73 8.28
CA ILE A 102 0.45 10.87 7.39
C ILE A 102 1.55 11.72 8.04
N GLY A 103 2.74 11.73 7.45
CA GLY A 103 3.92 12.34 8.06
C GLY A 103 4.59 11.44 9.09
N ARG A 104 5.53 11.99 9.87
CA ARG A 104 6.25 11.28 10.92
C ARG A 104 6.56 12.22 12.08
N LEU A 105 6.32 11.74 13.30
CA LEU A 105 6.89 12.31 14.52
C LEU A 105 8.06 11.43 14.98
N ASP A 106 9.08 12.06 15.56
CA ASP A 106 10.22 11.34 16.13
C ASP A 106 9.80 10.53 17.36
N LYS A 107 10.61 9.53 17.72
CA LYS A 107 10.33 8.64 18.86
C LYS A 107 10.12 9.43 20.16
N MET A 108 10.89 10.49 20.36
CA MET A 108 10.83 11.34 21.55
C MET A 108 9.79 12.46 21.48
N SER A 109 9.09 12.59 20.35
CA SER A 109 8.05 13.60 20.15
C SER A 109 6.66 13.01 20.39
N GLU A 110 5.76 13.85 20.88
CA GLU A 110 4.34 13.54 21.12
C GLU A 110 3.42 14.50 20.35
N GLY A 111 2.16 14.10 20.17
CA GLY A 111 1.14 14.88 19.46
C GLY A 111 0.29 14.10 18.48
#